data_AF-A0A150XVH8-F1
#
_entry.id   AF-A0A150XVH8-F1
#
_cell.length_a   1.000
_cell.length_b   1.000
_cell.length_c   1.000
_cell.angle_alpha   90.00
_cell.angle_beta   90.00
_cell.angle_gamma   90.00
#
_symmetry.space_group_name_H-M   'P 1'
#
loop_
_entity.id
_entity.type
_entity.pdbx_description
1 polymer ?
#
loop_
_entity_poly.entity_id
_entity_poly.type
_entity_poly.pdbx_seq_one_letter_code
_entity_poly.pdbx_strand_id
1 'polypeptide(L)' 'MGLFWDLIQHSQISDQQSKTSSLEDRVNYLEIELRHTQELLVKTLKTLEETIGKDINGDGRVG' A
#
# COMPACT_ATOMS: atom_id res chain seq x y z
N MET A 1 -26.51 -8.85 -34.74
CA MET A 1 -26.19 -8.51 -33.34
C MET A 1 -26.35 -7.02 -33.22
N GLY A 2 -27.44 -6.56 -32.60
CA GLY A 2 -27.92 -5.18 -32.71
C GLY A 2 -27.20 -4.19 -31.79
N LEU A 3 -27.34 -2.90 -32.11
CA LEU A 3 -26.73 -1.76 -31.38
C LEU A 3 -26.95 -1.81 -29.85
N PHE A 4 -28.08 -2.37 -29.40
CA PHE A 4 -28.37 -2.54 -27.98
C PHE A 4 -27.42 -3.52 -27.27
N TRP A 5 -27.01 -4.59 -27.94
CA TRP A 5 -26.06 -5.56 -27.38
C TRP A 5 -24.65 -4.99 -27.32
N ASP A 6 -24.24 -4.22 -28.33
CA ASP A 6 -22.92 -3.56 -28.34
C ASP A 6 -22.81 -2.50 -27.23
N LEU A 7 -23.88 -1.72 -26.98
CA LEU A 7 -23.92 -0.73 -25.89
C LEU A 7 -23.84 -1.41 -24.51
N ILE A 8 -24.57 -2.51 -24.32
CA ILE A 8 -24.53 -3.28 -23.06
C ILE A 8 -23.14 -3.90 -22.84
N GLN A 9 -22.49 -4.38 -23.90
CA GLN A 9 -21.13 -4.93 -23.80
C GLN A 9 -20.12 -3.84 -23.47
N HIS A 10 -20.20 -2.68 -24.13
CA HIS A 10 -19.33 -1.54 -23.86
C HIS A 10 -19.47 -1.03 -22.42
N SER A 11 -20.70 -0.95 -21.90
CA SER A 11 -20.96 -0.58 -20.50
C SER A 11 -20.29 -1.53 -19.52
N GLN A 12 -20.42 -2.86 -19.73
CA GLN A 12 -19.82 -3.84 -18.82
C GLN A 12 -18.29 -3.80 -18.83
N ILE A 13 -17.68 -3.60 -20.00
CA ILE A 13 -16.22 -3.44 -20.11
C ILE A 13 -15.76 -2.17 -19.39
N SER A 14 -16.48 -1.06 -19.58
CA SER A 14 -16.21 0.21 -18.90
C SER A 14 -16.32 0.08 -17.37
N ASP A 15 -17.39 -0.57 -16.88
CA ASP A 15 -17.59 -0.79 -15.45
C ASP A 15 -16.48 -1.66 -14.86
N GLN A 16 -16.09 -2.73 -15.55
CA GLN A 16 -15.01 -3.60 -15.12
C GLN A 16 -13.67 -2.85 -15.10
N GLN A 17 -13.38 -2.04 -16.12
CA GLN A 17 -12.17 -1.22 -16.17
C GLN A 17 -12.13 -0.23 -15.00
N SER A 18 -13.24 0.45 -14.71
CA SER A 18 -13.33 1.40 -13.60
C SER A 18 -13.08 0.74 -12.24
N LYS A 19 -13.61 -0.47 -12.04
CA LYS A 19 -13.41 -1.25 -10.81
C LYS A 19 -11.96 -1.70 -10.67
N THR A 20 -11.34 -2.18 -11.74
CA THR A 20 -9.93 -2.57 -11.73
C THR A 20 -9.04 -1.37 -11.39
N SER A 21 -9.25 -0.22 -12.05
CA SER A 21 -8.48 1.00 -11.73
C SER A 21 -8.66 1.42 -10.27
N SER A 22 -9.88 1.36 -9.73
CA SER A 22 -10.11 1.67 -8.31
C SER A 22 -9.41 0.71 -7.35
N LEU A 23 -9.18 -0.54 -7.75
CA LEU A 23 -8.49 -1.54 -6.94
C LEU A 23 -6.98 -1.32 -6.99
N GLU A 24 -6.42 -1.03 -8.17
CA GLU A 24 -5.01 -0.68 -8.35
C GLU A 24 -4.64 0.58 -7.54
N ASP A 25 -5.48 1.62 -7.58
CA ASP A 25 -5.29 2.84 -6.80
C ASP A 25 -5.28 2.56 -5.29
N ARG A 26 -6.18 1.69 -4.83
CA ARG A 26 -6.25 1.27 -3.41
C ARG A 26 -5.02 0.46 -3.00
N VAL A 27 -4.54 -0.44 -3.86
CA VAL A 27 -3.31 -1.21 -3.59
C VAL A 27 -2.12 -0.26 -3.50
N ASN A 28 -1.97 0.67 -4.45
CA ASN A 28 -0.89 1.64 -4.44
C ASN A 28 -0.93 2.52 -3.16
N TYR A 29 -2.11 2.98 -2.74
CA TYR A 29 -2.27 3.71 -1.48
C TYR A 29 -1.83 2.88 -0.27
N LEU A 30 -2.24 1.61 -0.20
CA LEU A 30 -1.86 0.71 0.90
C LEU A 30 -0.36 0.41 0.91
N GLU A 31 0.28 0.27 -0.25
CA GLU A 31 1.72 0.06 -0.35
C GLU A 31 2.52 1.28 0.13
N ILE A 32 2.06 2.48 -0.19
CA ILE A 32 2.65 3.73 0.30
C ILE A 32 2.50 3.82 1.82
N GLU A 33 1.31 3.55 2.35
CA GLU A 33 1.05 3.63 3.79
C GLU A 33 1.84 2.57 4.58
N LEU A 34 1.97 1.36 4.03
CA LEU A 34 2.80 0.31 4.61
C LEU A 34 4.27 0.74 4.69
N ARG A 35 4.80 1.35 3.62
CA ARG A 35 6.17 1.87 3.61
C ARG A 35 6.38 2.96 4.66
N HIS A 36 5.46 3.92 4.75
CA HIS A 36 5.52 4.96 5.78
C HIS A 36 5.49 4.36 7.20
N THR A 37 4.64 3.36 7.43
CA THR A 37 4.55 2.67 8.72
C THR A 37 5.86 1.96 9.07
N GLN A 38 6.48 1.27 8.10
CA GLN A 38 7.77 0.61 8.30
C GLN A 38 8.88 1.62 8.63
N GLU A 39 8.93 2.74 7.90
CA GLU A 39 9.90 3.80 8.17
C GLU A 39 9.72 4.41 9.57
N LEU A 40 8.46 4.63 9.99
CA LEU A 40 8.16 5.12 11.33
C LEU A 40 8.61 4.11 12.38
N LEU A 41 8.28 2.82 12.22
CA LEU A 41 8.68 1.77 13.15
C LEU A 41 10.20 1.70 13.30
N VAL A 42 10.94 1.73 12.20
CA VAL A 42 12.41 1.76 12.23
C VAL A 42 12.90 3.00 12.99
N LYS A 43 12.40 4.20 12.67
CA LYS A 43 12.79 5.43 13.38
C LYS A 43 12.50 5.34 14.87
N THR A 44 11.34 4.82 15.26
CA THR A 44 10.97 4.67 16.67
C THR A 44 11.86 3.67 17.39
N LEU A 45 12.20 2.54 16.75
CA LEU A 45 13.12 1.55 17.33
C LEU A 45 14.49 2.15 17.56
N LYS A 46 15.03 2.84 16.56
CA LYS A 46 16.33 3.53 16.65
C LYS A 46 16.37 4.53 17.81
N THR A 47 15.38 5.42 17.89
CA THR A 47 15.28 6.37 19.00
C THR A 47 15.10 5.69 20.36
N LEU A 48 14.36 4.58 20.41
CA LEU A 48 14.16 3.81 21.64
C LEU A 48 15.47 3.15 22.09
N GLU A 49 16.24 2.57 21.17
CA GLU A 49 17.55 1.98 21.42
C GLU A 49 18.54 3.04 21.93
N GLU A 50 18.61 4.21 21.29
CA GLU A 50 19.43 5.34 21.74
C GLU A 50 19.05 5.80 23.14
N THR A 51 17.75 5.85 23.45
CA THR A 51 17.24 6.31 24.76
C THR A 51 17.54 5.30 25.87
N ILE A 52 17.43 4.00 25.58
CA ILE A 52 17.59 2.92 26.57
C ILE A 52 19.06 2.44 26.64
N GLY A 53 19.89 2.77 25.64
CA GLY A 53 21.28 2.32 25.55
C GLY A 53 21.41 0.80 25.35
N LYS A 54 20.38 0.17 24.79
CA LYS A 54 20.31 -1.28 24.60
C LYS A 54 19.88 -1.57 23.16
N ASP A 55 20.54 -2.54 22.55
CA ASP A 55 20.12 -3.14 21.28
C ASP A 55 18.80 -3.91 21.48
N ILE A 56 17.73 -3.45 20.82
CA ILE A 56 16.39 -4.03 20.91
C ILE A 56 16.12 -4.93 19.70
N ASN A 57 16.66 -4.57 18.53
CA ASN A 57 16.44 -5.29 17.28
C ASN A 57 17.42 -6.47 17.06
N GLY A 58 18.52 -6.54 17.83
CA GLY A 58 19.49 -7.63 17.81
C GLY A 58 20.59 -7.51 16.75
N ASP A 59 20.81 -6.33 16.16
CA ASP A 59 21.84 -6.10 15.14
C ASP A 59 23.26 -5.85 15.72
N GLY A 60 23.37 -5.85 17.06
CA GLY A 60 24.61 -5.62 17.79
C GLY A 60 25.05 -4.16 17.85
N ARG A 61 24.20 -3.21 17.41
CA ARG A 61 24.41 -1.77 17.48
C ARG A 61 23.27 -1.13 18.27
N VAL A 62 23.52 0.09 18.73
CA VAL A 62 22.51 0.91 19.38
C VAL A 62 22.22 2.07 18.43
N GLY A 63 21.00 2.14 17.89
CA GLY A 63 20.47 3.29 17.13
C GLY A 63 20.11 3.07 15.67
#